data_AF-A0A925PME5-F1
#
_entry.id   AF-A0A925PME5-F1
#
_cell.length_a   1.000
_cell.length_b   1.000
_cell.length_c   1.000
_cell.angle_alpha   90.00
_cell.angle_beta   90.00
_cell.angle_gamma   90.00
#
_symmetry.space_group_name_H-M   'P 1'
#
loop_
_entity.id
_entity.type
_entity.pdbx_description
1 polymer ?
#
loop_
_entity_poly.entity_id
_entity_poly.type
_entity_poly.pdbx_seq_one_letter_code
_entity_poly.pdbx_strand_id
1 'polypeptide(L)'
;MSQTAVPQRDGECAEQQTRGSHGTFYWNELMTRDVERAKAFYRDTIGWSFEPMQMPGGGTYWCAMVQGKPVAGIFSVDAPEFAGVPESWMSYLAVDDVDKRVERAVKAGAKLMKPIFDVPGVGRIAILMEPGGAGVGWMTPVAN
;
A
#
# COMPACT_ATOMS: atom_id res chain seq x y z
N MET A 1 8.61 -24.16 33.64
CA MET A 1 7.59 -23.58 32.74
C MET A 1 8.29 -22.59 31.82
N SER A 2 8.84 -23.08 30.70
CA SER A 2 9.53 -22.20 29.73
C SER A 2 8.49 -21.51 28.87
N GLN A 3 8.44 -20.18 28.96
CA GLN A 3 7.73 -19.35 27.99
C GLN A 3 8.51 -19.43 26.68
N THR A 4 7.90 -20.04 25.66
CA THR A 4 8.41 -19.98 24.29
C THR A 4 8.17 -18.56 23.79
N ALA A 5 9.25 -17.83 23.53
CA ALA A 5 9.19 -16.52 22.89
C ALA A 5 8.48 -16.65 21.54
N VAL A 6 7.44 -15.82 21.33
CA VAL A 6 6.83 -15.65 20.01
C VAL A 6 7.89 -14.97 19.13
N PRO A 7 8.25 -15.53 17.97
CA PRO A 7 9.18 -14.86 17.07
C PRO A 7 8.55 -13.56 16.60
N GLN A 8 9.29 -12.46 16.71
CA GLN A 8 8.99 -11.20 16.03
C GLN A 8 8.91 -11.53 14.54
N ARG A 9 7.70 -11.49 13.98
CA ARG A 9 7.52 -11.56 12.52
C ARG A 9 7.85 -10.19 12.00
N ASP A 10 8.77 -10.11 11.06
CA ASP A 10 9.10 -8.87 10.39
C ASP A 10 7.81 -8.31 9.77
N GLY A 11 7.49 -7.06 10.16
CA GLY A 11 6.17 -6.46 9.99
C GLY A 11 5.82 -6.20 8.53
N GLU A 12 5.09 -7.14 7.92
CA GLU A 12 4.57 -6.99 6.57
C GLU A 12 3.10 -6.54 6.60
N CYS A 13 2.91 -5.29 6.18
CA CYS A 13 1.62 -4.62 6.18
C CYS A 13 0.56 -5.31 5.30
N ALA A 14 0.95 -5.99 4.23
CA ALA A 14 0.02 -6.50 3.22
C ALA A 14 -0.16 -8.03 3.24
N GLU A 15 0.39 -8.73 4.23
CA GLU A 15 0.54 -10.20 4.21
C GLU A 15 -0.80 -10.96 4.43
N GLN A 16 -1.86 -10.30 4.90
CA GLN A 16 -3.03 -11.02 5.46
C GLN A 16 -4.39 -10.76 4.78
N GLN A 17 -4.43 -10.17 3.59
CA GLN A 17 -5.69 -10.07 2.84
C GLN A 17 -5.81 -11.26 1.87
N THR A 18 -6.68 -12.21 2.22
CA THR A 18 -7.00 -13.45 1.50
C THR A 18 -6.95 -13.27 -0.03
N ARG A 19 -5.98 -13.93 -0.69
CA ARG A 19 -5.86 -14.15 -2.15
C ARG A 19 -6.58 -13.08 -2.98
N GLY A 20 -5.94 -11.94 -3.22
CA GLY A 20 -6.41 -11.01 -4.24
C GLY A 20 -6.50 -11.74 -5.58
N SER A 21 -7.70 -12.14 -5.96
CA SER A 21 -7.92 -12.69 -7.29
C SER A 21 -7.74 -11.58 -8.30
N HIS A 22 -7.24 -11.92 -9.49
CA HIS A 22 -7.10 -10.95 -10.58
C HIS A 22 -8.35 -10.07 -10.73
N GLY A 23 -8.17 -8.75 -10.68
CA GLY A 23 -9.23 -7.76 -10.84
C GLY A 23 -9.95 -7.34 -9.55
N THR A 24 -9.54 -7.79 -8.37
CA THR A 24 -10.16 -7.36 -7.09
C THR A 24 -9.27 -6.39 -6.32
N PHE A 25 -9.89 -5.56 -5.46
CA PHE A 25 -9.13 -4.76 -4.51
C PHE A 25 -8.35 -5.67 -3.55
N TYR A 26 -7.11 -5.27 -3.29
CA TYR A 26 -6.16 -6.01 -2.48
C TYR A 26 -5.56 -5.19 -1.35
N TRP A 27 -5.38 -3.88 -1.53
CA TRP A 27 -4.83 -3.03 -0.50
C TRP A 27 -5.33 -1.60 -0.64
N ASN A 28 -5.33 -0.84 0.44
CA ASN A 28 -5.64 0.58 0.43
C ASN A 28 -4.66 1.31 1.34
N GLU A 29 -4.22 2.49 0.91
CA GLU A 29 -3.37 3.33 1.73
C GLU A 29 -3.69 4.81 1.59
N LEU A 30 -3.43 5.56 2.65
CA LEU A 30 -3.58 6.99 2.69
C LEU A 30 -2.24 7.67 2.42
N MET A 31 -2.23 8.51 1.39
CA MET A 31 -1.17 9.49 1.11
C MET A 31 -1.53 10.79 1.81
N THR A 32 -0.78 11.21 2.84
CA THR A 32 -1.09 12.42 3.62
C THR A 32 0.11 13.33 3.82
N ARG A 33 -0.14 14.63 3.99
CA ARG A 33 0.89 15.61 4.39
C ARG A 33 1.11 15.65 5.90
N ASP A 34 0.20 15.04 6.66
CA ASP A 34 0.23 15.02 8.12
C ASP A 34 -0.21 13.64 8.63
N VAL A 35 0.80 12.77 8.79
CA VAL A 35 0.61 11.38 9.21
C VAL A 35 0.05 11.30 10.63
N GLU A 36 0.51 12.16 11.54
CA GLU A 36 0.07 12.12 12.94
C GLU A 36 -1.37 12.62 13.09
N ARG A 37 -1.78 13.66 12.35
CA ARG A 37 -3.19 14.07 12.28
C ARG A 37 -4.08 12.94 11.76
N ALA A 38 -3.67 12.27 10.68
CA ALA A 38 -4.43 11.16 10.12
C ALA A 38 -4.55 9.98 11.11
N LYS A 39 -3.44 9.58 11.73
CA LYS A 39 -3.43 8.52 12.75
C LYS A 39 -4.31 8.87 13.93
N ALA A 40 -4.26 10.12 14.42
CA ALA A 40 -5.11 10.55 15.52
C ALA A 40 -6.59 10.45 15.16
N PHE A 41 -6.97 10.96 13.99
CA PHE A 41 -8.35 10.86 13.52
C PHE A 41 -8.86 9.42 13.47
N TYR A 42 -8.14 8.50 12.81
CA TYR A 42 -8.61 7.12 12.66
C TYR A 42 -8.53 6.30 13.96
N ARG A 43 -7.56 6.58 14.84
CA ARG A 43 -7.53 6.01 16.18
C ARG A 43 -8.76 6.41 16.97
N ASP A 44 -9.09 7.69 16.96
CA ASP A 44 -10.10 8.26 17.86
C ASP A 44 -11.53 8.06 17.33
N THR A 45 -11.71 7.84 16.02
CA THR A 45 -13.04 7.67 15.39
C THR A 45 -13.43 6.23 15.10
N ILE A 46 -12.50 5.42 14.56
CA ILE A 46 -12.78 4.03 14.15
C ILE A 46 -11.92 3.00 14.87
N GLY A 47 -11.06 3.43 15.80
CA GLY A 47 -10.32 2.54 16.69
C GLY A 47 -9.12 1.84 16.06
N TRP A 48 -8.54 2.38 14.98
CA TRP A 48 -7.31 1.80 14.41
C TRP A 48 -6.12 1.97 15.36
N SER A 49 -5.28 0.94 15.46
CA SER A 49 -3.91 1.05 15.98
C SER A 49 -2.91 1.10 14.85
N PHE A 50 -1.66 1.47 15.13
CA PHE A 50 -0.65 1.68 14.09
C PHE A 50 0.69 1.05 14.44
N GLU A 51 1.28 0.33 13.47
CA GLU A 51 2.61 -0.24 13.57
C GLU A 51 3.53 0.39 12.52
N PRO A 52 4.74 0.85 12.88
CA PRO A 52 5.66 1.45 11.94
C PRO A 52 6.43 0.38 11.15
N MET A 53 6.60 0.62 9.86
CA MET A 53 7.43 -0.15 8.94
C MET A 53 8.37 0.81 8.21
N GLN A 54 9.68 0.58 8.30
CA GLN A 54 10.66 1.45 7.67
C GLN A 54 10.72 1.16 6.16
N MET A 55 10.61 2.21 5.33
CA MET A 55 10.66 2.03 3.88
C MET A 55 12.10 2.03 3.35
N PRO A 56 12.40 1.21 2.32
CA PRO A 56 13.60 1.37 1.52
C PRO A 56 13.65 2.78 0.92
N GLY A 57 14.77 3.49 1.11
CA GLY A 57 14.91 4.88 0.65
C GLY A 57 14.52 5.96 1.66
N GLY A 58 14.04 5.58 2.85
CA GLY A 58 13.75 6.50 3.95
C GLY A 58 12.25 6.74 4.16
N GLY A 59 11.91 7.33 5.30
CA GLY A 59 10.52 7.51 5.74
C GLY A 59 9.90 6.26 6.36
N THR A 60 8.73 6.45 6.97
CA THR A 60 8.00 5.40 7.69
C THR A 60 6.64 5.19 7.04
N TYR A 61 6.37 3.94 6.69
CA TYR A 61 5.03 3.46 6.37
C TYR A 61 4.34 3.02 7.65
N TRP A 62 3.10 3.42 7.86
CA TRP A 62 2.33 3.04 9.05
C TRP A 62 1.25 2.05 8.66
N CYS A 63 1.33 0.85 9.23
CA CYS A 63 0.30 -0.17 9.12
C CYS A 63 -0.85 0.15 10.06
N ALA A 64 -2.01 0.48 9.50
CA ALA A 64 -3.24 0.54 10.27
C ALA A 64 -3.71 -0.88 10.60
N MET A 65 -4.03 -1.13 11.87
CA MET A 65 -4.32 -2.45 12.39
C MET A 65 -5.71 -2.50 13.03
N VAL A 66 -6.41 -3.62 12.83
CA VAL A 66 -7.64 -4.01 13.54
C VAL A 66 -7.45 -5.42 14.06
N GLN A 67 -7.58 -5.61 15.39
CA GLN A 67 -7.41 -6.92 16.03
C GLN A 67 -6.08 -7.62 15.65
N GLY A 68 -4.99 -6.84 15.57
CA GLY A 68 -3.66 -7.34 15.20
C GLY A 68 -3.49 -7.74 13.73
N LYS A 69 -4.48 -7.43 12.87
CA LYS A 69 -4.40 -7.64 11.43
C LYS A 69 -4.26 -6.32 10.70
N PRO A 70 -3.38 -6.21 9.71
CA PRO A 70 -3.23 -4.99 8.96
C PRO A 70 -4.42 -4.81 8.00
N VAL A 71 -4.93 -3.59 7.91
CA VAL A 71 -6.15 -3.25 7.13
C VAL A 71 -5.95 -2.12 6.14
N ALA A 72 -4.93 -1.29 6.34
CA ALA A 72 -4.56 -0.20 5.44
C ALA A 72 -3.14 0.29 5.73
N GLY A 73 -2.60 1.10 4.81
CA GLY A 73 -1.38 1.87 5.01
C GLY A 73 -1.61 3.35 5.22
N ILE A 74 -0.64 4.02 5.82
CA ILE A 74 -0.51 5.49 5.82
C ILE A 74 0.95 5.84 5.57
N PHE A 75 1.22 6.74 4.62
CA PHE A 75 2.56 7.26 4.41
C PHE A 75 2.56 8.75 4.08
N SER A 76 3.72 9.37 4.34
CA SER A 76 3.91 10.79 4.09
C SER A 76 4.14 11.06 2.61
N VAL A 77 3.47 12.09 2.09
CA VAL A 77 3.74 12.68 0.78
C VAL A 77 4.28 14.11 0.92
N ASP A 78 4.97 14.44 2.02
CA ASP A 78 5.57 15.76 2.26
C ASP A 78 6.79 16.06 1.37
N ALA A 79 7.47 15.02 0.87
CA ALA A 79 8.67 15.15 0.07
C ALA A 79 8.43 15.83 -1.31
N PRO A 80 9.43 16.53 -1.88
CA PRO A 80 9.28 17.33 -3.11
C PRO A 80 8.80 16.54 -4.34
N GLU A 81 9.12 15.25 -4.44
CA GLU A 81 8.67 14.39 -5.54
C GLU A 81 7.15 14.17 -5.56
N PHE A 82 6.48 14.46 -4.45
CA PHE A 82 5.02 14.44 -4.35
C PHE A 82 4.41 15.84 -4.46
N ALA A 83 5.17 16.87 -4.84
CA ALA A 83 4.62 18.21 -5.05
C ALA A 83 3.41 18.17 -6.01
N GLY A 84 2.30 18.78 -5.61
CA GLY A 84 1.06 18.78 -6.39
C GLY A 84 0.22 17.51 -6.30
N VAL A 85 0.71 16.43 -5.68
CA VAL A 85 -0.12 15.26 -5.36
C VAL A 85 -1.04 15.60 -4.18
N PRO A 86 -2.38 15.54 -4.37
CA PRO A 86 -3.33 15.80 -3.30
C PRO A 86 -3.32 14.65 -2.28
N GLU A 87 -3.60 14.99 -1.03
CA GLU A 87 -3.91 13.99 -0.01
C GLU A 87 -5.13 13.18 -0.46
N SER A 88 -4.96 11.86 -0.50
CA SER A 88 -5.99 10.95 -1.01
C SER A 88 -5.74 9.51 -0.58
N TRP A 89 -6.83 8.75 -0.55
CA TRP A 89 -6.76 7.30 -0.48
C TRP A 89 -6.40 6.74 -1.86
N MET A 90 -5.44 5.83 -1.90
CA MET A 90 -5.08 5.07 -3.09
C MET A 90 -5.35 3.60 -2.86
N SER A 91 -6.11 3.01 -3.78
CA SER A 91 -6.45 1.60 -3.78
C SER A 91 -5.55 0.82 -4.73
N TYR A 92 -5.27 -0.43 -4.35
CA TYR A 92 -4.51 -1.38 -5.13
C TYR A 92 -5.41 -2.52 -5.61
N LEU A 93 -5.40 -2.79 -6.91
CA LEU A 93 -6.04 -3.97 -7.51
C LEU A 93 -5.01 -5.09 -7.68
N ALA A 94 -5.36 -6.30 -7.27
CA ALA A 94 -4.56 -7.48 -7.57
C ALA A 94 -4.62 -7.81 -9.06
N VAL A 95 -3.48 -8.08 -9.67
CA VAL A 95 -3.32 -8.54 -11.04
C VAL A 95 -2.39 -9.75 -11.08
N ASP A 96 -2.62 -10.62 -12.05
CA ASP A 96 -1.89 -11.87 -12.22
C ASP A 96 -0.44 -11.65 -12.68
N ASP A 97 -0.18 -10.58 -13.44
CA ASP A 97 1.14 -10.20 -13.93
C ASP A 97 1.17 -8.68 -14.18
N VAL A 98 1.72 -7.91 -13.25
CA VAL A 98 1.68 -6.45 -13.29
C VAL A 98 2.40 -5.88 -14.50
N ASP A 99 3.52 -6.45 -14.95
CA ASP A 99 4.24 -5.97 -16.13
C ASP A 99 3.37 -6.11 -17.38
N LYS A 100 2.81 -7.31 -17.62
CA LYS A 100 1.89 -7.54 -18.76
C LYS A 100 0.63 -6.69 -18.69
N ARG A 101 0.10 -6.44 -17.49
CA ARG A 101 -1.11 -5.62 -17.34
C ARG A 101 -0.80 -4.15 -17.60
N VAL A 102 0.29 -3.61 -17.07
CA VAL A 102 0.72 -2.22 -17.32
C VAL A 102 0.90 -1.98 -18.82
N GLU A 103 1.52 -2.90 -19.56
CA GLU A 103 1.63 -2.78 -21.02
C GLU A 103 0.27 -2.59 -21.71
N ARG A 104 -0.75 -3.35 -21.28
CA ARG A 104 -2.12 -3.23 -21.80
C ARG A 104 -2.77 -1.91 -21.39
N ALA A 105 -2.59 -1.49 -20.14
CA ALA A 105 -3.14 -0.24 -19.62
C ALA A 105 -2.60 0.97 -20.37
N VAL A 106 -1.28 1.01 -20.60
CA VAL A 106 -0.63 2.09 -21.35
C VAL A 106 -1.14 2.13 -22.79
N LYS A 107 -1.28 0.98 -23.46
CA LYS A 107 -1.90 0.91 -24.80
C LYS A 107 -3.35 1.41 -24.80
N ALA A 108 -4.06 1.29 -23.67
CA ALA A 108 -5.42 1.79 -23.48
C ALA A 108 -5.48 3.25 -22.98
N GLY A 109 -4.35 3.95 -22.88
CA GLY A 109 -4.28 5.37 -22.55
C GLY A 109 -3.95 5.71 -21.09
N ALA A 110 -3.68 4.71 -20.24
CA ALA A 110 -3.19 4.97 -18.89
C ALA A 110 -1.76 5.52 -18.90
N LYS A 111 -1.41 6.31 -17.89
CA LYS A 111 -0.04 6.77 -17.67
C LYS A 111 0.60 5.98 -16.55
N LEU A 112 1.81 5.48 -16.79
CA LEU A 112 2.65 4.92 -15.73
C LEU A 112 3.32 6.07 -14.97
N MET A 113 2.99 6.22 -13.68
CA MET A 113 3.40 7.39 -12.89
C MET A 113 4.80 7.24 -12.31
N LYS A 114 5.22 6.00 -12.03
CA LYS A 114 6.56 5.64 -11.56
C LYS A 114 6.99 4.31 -12.18
N PRO A 115 8.29 4.03 -12.35
CA PRO A 115 8.75 2.70 -12.75
C PRO A 115 8.15 1.60 -11.85
N ILE A 116 7.81 0.45 -12.43
CA ILE A 116 7.33 -0.71 -11.68
C ILE A 116 8.43 -1.15 -10.70
N PHE A 117 8.06 -1.42 -9.45
CA PHE A 117 9.00 -1.75 -8.39
C PHE A 117 8.52 -2.94 -7.55
N ASP A 118 9.48 -3.63 -6.94
CA ASP A 118 9.21 -4.73 -6.02
C ASP A 118 9.20 -4.21 -4.58
N VAL A 119 8.26 -4.73 -3.79
CA VAL A 119 8.22 -4.58 -2.34
C VAL A 119 8.49 -5.96 -1.74
N PRO A 120 9.65 -6.16 -1.08
CA PRO A 120 10.00 -7.44 -0.47
C PRO A 120 8.87 -7.98 0.41
N GLY A 121 8.55 -9.27 0.26
CA GLY A 121 7.47 -9.93 1.01
C GLY A 121 6.04 -9.60 0.56
N VAL A 122 5.83 -8.50 -0.17
CA VAL A 122 4.49 -8.04 -0.56
C VAL A 122 4.17 -8.37 -2.01
N GLY A 123 5.06 -8.04 -2.95
CA GLY A 123 4.84 -8.28 -4.37
C GLY A 123 5.38 -7.18 -5.27
N ARG A 124 4.90 -7.15 -6.50
CA ARG A 124 5.33 -6.22 -7.54
C ARG A 124 4.25 -5.21 -7.85
N ILE A 125 4.60 -3.92 -7.84
CA ILE A 125 3.64 -2.81 -7.81
C ILE A 125 3.86 -1.86 -9.00
N ALA A 126 2.75 -1.39 -9.57
CA ALA A 126 2.71 -0.28 -10.52
C ALA A 126 1.72 0.78 -10.05
N ILE A 127 2.09 2.05 -10.18
CA ILE A 127 1.20 3.19 -9.92
C ILE A 127 0.80 3.80 -11.26
N LEU A 128 -0.50 3.79 -11.54
CA LEU A 128 -1.08 4.22 -12.79
C LEU A 128 -2.00 5.41 -12.58
N MET A 129 -2.13 6.24 -13.61
CA MET A 129 -3.24 7.18 -13.76
C MET A 129 -4.08 6.68 -14.93
N GLU A 130 -5.34 6.33 -14.67
CA GLU A 130 -6.26 5.91 -15.73
C GLU A 130 -6.65 7.11 -16.62
N PRO A 131 -7.15 6.88 -17.86
CA PRO A 131 -7.41 7.95 -18.83
C PRO A 131 -8.26 9.13 -18.33
N GLY A 132 -9.17 8.92 -17.39
CA GLY A 132 -10.01 9.92 -16.73
C GLY A 132 -9.34 10.71 -15.60
N GLY A 133 -8.10 10.36 -15.24
CA GLY A 133 -7.29 11.08 -14.25
C GLY A 133 -7.28 10.47 -12.85
N ALA A 134 -7.98 9.36 -12.59
CA ALA A 134 -7.92 8.70 -11.29
C ALA A 134 -6.62 7.92 -11.10
N GLY A 135 -6.00 8.05 -9.93
CA GLY A 135 -4.84 7.26 -9.53
C GLY A 135 -5.25 5.86 -9.05
N VAL A 136 -4.55 4.83 -9.49
CA VAL A 136 -4.77 3.44 -9.04
C VAL A 136 -3.46 2.68 -8.98
N GLY A 137 -3.27 1.90 -7.92
CA GLY A 137 -2.18 0.94 -7.82
C GLY A 137 -2.61 -0.40 -8.41
N TRP A 138 -1.74 -1.04 -9.18
CA TRP A 138 -1.90 -2.46 -9.53
C TRP A 138 -0.76 -3.24 -8.89
N MET A 139 -1.04 -4.44 -8.42
CA MET A 139 -0.01 -5.29 -7.85
C MET A 139 -0.18 -6.75 -8.16
N THR A 140 0.93 -7.45 -8.35
CA THR A 140 0.98 -8.91 -8.31
C THR A 140 1.49 -9.31 -6.94
N PRO A 141 0.61 -9.83 -6.04
CA PRO A 141 1.02 -10.29 -4.72
C PRO A 141 2.00 -11.46 -4.85
N VAL A 142 2.90 -11.61 -3.87
CA VAL A 142 3.68 -12.84 -3.75
C VAL A 142 2.73 -14.05 -3.59
N ALA A 143 3.08 -15.18 -4.16
CA ALA A 143 2.33 -16.41 -3.93
C ALA A 143 2.66 -16.93 -2.53
N ASN A 144 1.64 -17.08 -1.69
CA ASN A 144 1.74 -17.74 -0.38
C ASN A 144 2.16 -19.22 -0.51
#